data_AF-A0A7C6IEK3-F1
#
_entry.id   AF-A0A7C6IEK3-F1
#
_cell.length_a   1.000
_cell.length_b   1.000
_cell.length_c   1.000
_cell.angle_alpha   90.00
_cell.angle_beta   90.00
_cell.angle_gamma   90.00
#
_symmetry.space_group_name_H-M   'P 1'
#
loop_
_entity.id
_entity.type
_entity.pdbx_description
1 polymer ?
#
loop_
_entity_poly.entity_id
_entity_poly.type
_entity_poly.pdbx_seq_one_letter_code
_entity_poly.pdbx_strand_id
1 'polypeptide(L)'
;PDQITVFGQSAGADLILSIMVAEGMAKRQATAVGKPYAPPFRRAILQSLPFGFLGGHGPMYDAMIDAAGPIGGDDDHESIAAAEERATEAARPFKNGEAMPWGVRYGAAPLPDESLSDDALAAIAPDIDILLGHTPREAALFFNDAKEAARLKKVPAVGGQLYERAMRFFTKATYGGSAKFAKKWVAAGGSALHYTLDWGARDNPYRSAHTCDLPLLLGDAETWRDSVLLEGKSWLDVAKDRRAMQAIWTQFAKTGAVAESVLRTADFLKVDKVG
;
A
#
# COMPACT_ATOMS: atom_id res chain seq x y z
N PRO A 1 -4.31 -24.36 6.52
CA PRO A 1 -3.37 -23.29 6.96
C PRO A 1 -2.30 -22.98 5.89
N ASP A 2 -1.84 -23.97 5.11
CA ASP A 2 -0.70 -23.81 4.19
C ASP A 2 -0.95 -23.03 2.89
N GLN A 3 -2.11 -22.38 2.75
CA GLN A 3 -2.52 -21.61 1.56
C GLN A 3 -3.12 -20.26 1.96
N ILE A 4 -2.59 -19.63 3.01
CA ILE A 4 -3.02 -18.29 3.43
C ILE A 4 -2.45 -17.26 2.44
N THR A 5 -3.32 -16.37 1.96
CA THR A 5 -2.96 -15.15 1.25
C THR A 5 -3.40 -13.96 2.09
N VAL A 6 -2.49 -13.03 2.33
CA VAL A 6 -2.82 -11.73 2.94
C VAL A 6 -2.89 -10.67 1.84
N PHE A 7 -3.80 -9.72 1.98
CA PHE A 7 -3.94 -8.60 1.04
C PHE A 7 -4.25 -7.33 1.81
N GLY A 8 -3.64 -6.24 1.39
CA GLY A 8 -3.72 -4.97 2.08
C GLY A 8 -3.59 -3.82 1.10
N GLN A 9 -4.27 -2.72 1.40
CA GLN A 9 -4.28 -1.51 0.60
C GLN A 9 -3.63 -0.39 1.39
N SER A 10 -2.75 0.39 0.74
CA SER A 10 -2.06 1.54 1.34
C SER A 10 -1.30 1.16 2.62
N ALA A 11 -1.61 1.77 3.76
CA ALA A 11 -1.06 1.40 5.07
C ALA A 11 -1.25 -0.10 5.41
N GLY A 12 -2.29 -0.75 4.90
CA GLY A 12 -2.46 -2.19 5.03
C GLY A 12 -1.41 -2.99 4.24
N ALA A 13 -0.97 -2.49 3.08
CA ALA A 13 0.15 -3.09 2.35
C ALA A 13 1.49 -2.88 3.09
N ASP A 14 1.66 -1.72 3.74
CA ASP A 14 2.83 -1.44 4.59
C ASP A 14 2.87 -2.36 5.82
N LEU A 15 1.71 -2.61 6.46
CA LEU A 15 1.62 -3.60 7.53
C LEU A 15 2.05 -5.01 7.06
N ILE A 16 1.59 -5.44 5.88
CA ILE A 16 2.00 -6.74 5.33
C ILE A 16 3.51 -6.76 5.05
N LEU A 17 4.07 -5.70 4.47
CA LEU A 17 5.52 -5.57 4.26
C LEU A 17 6.28 -5.69 5.60
N SER A 18 5.77 -5.05 6.65
CA SER A 18 6.34 -5.07 7.99
C SER A 18 6.31 -6.48 8.59
N ILE A 19 5.21 -7.22 8.41
CA ILE A 19 5.15 -8.64 8.80
C ILE A 19 6.19 -9.44 8.01
N MET A 20 6.33 -9.22 6.71
CA MET A 20 7.34 -9.91 5.89
C MET A 20 8.77 -9.61 6.37
N VAL A 21 9.06 -8.39 6.82
CA VAL A 21 10.35 -8.05 7.46
C VAL A 21 10.54 -8.84 8.76
N ALA A 22 9.57 -8.81 9.68
CA ALA A 22 9.65 -9.55 10.95
C ALA A 22 9.90 -11.06 10.71
N GLU A 23 9.15 -11.63 9.78
CA GLU A 23 9.20 -13.04 9.40
C GLU A 23 10.52 -13.41 8.70
N GLY A 24 11.04 -12.52 7.85
CA GLY A 24 12.37 -12.68 7.27
C GLY A 24 13.48 -12.69 8.31
N MET A 25 13.38 -11.85 9.33
CA MET A 25 14.32 -11.89 10.46
C MET A 25 14.17 -13.17 11.28
N ALA A 26 12.93 -13.58 11.60
CA ALA A 26 12.66 -14.83 12.30
C ALA A 26 13.22 -16.05 11.53
N LYS A 27 13.07 -16.08 10.20
CA LYS A 27 13.66 -17.10 9.32
C LYS A 27 15.19 -17.12 9.42
N ARG A 28 15.84 -15.96 9.36
CA ARG A 28 17.31 -15.88 9.51
C ARG A 28 17.76 -16.44 10.86
N GLN A 29 17.08 -16.08 11.94
CA GLN A 29 17.40 -16.56 13.28
C GLN A 29 17.19 -18.07 13.41
N ALA A 30 16.10 -18.61 12.87
CA ALA A 30 15.83 -20.04 12.89
C ALA A 30 16.87 -20.83 12.08
N THR A 31 17.19 -20.37 10.87
CA THR A 31 18.16 -21.06 9.99
C THR A 31 19.58 -21.03 10.56
N ALA A 32 19.99 -19.95 11.25
CA ALA A 32 21.30 -19.85 11.90
C ALA A 32 21.52 -20.93 12.98
N VAL A 33 20.46 -21.45 13.59
CA VAL A 33 20.52 -22.53 14.60
C VAL A 33 19.98 -23.86 14.09
N GLY A 34 19.84 -24.02 12.77
CA GLY A 34 19.36 -25.26 12.13
C GLY A 34 17.90 -25.61 12.42
N LYS A 35 17.08 -24.65 12.86
CA LYS A 35 15.65 -24.87 13.10
C LYS A 35 14.87 -24.71 11.78
N PRO A 36 13.87 -25.58 11.53
CA PRO A 36 12.97 -25.38 10.40
C PRO A 36 12.17 -24.09 10.59
N TYR A 37 11.89 -23.41 9.49
CA TYR A 37 11.06 -22.21 9.46
C TYR A 37 9.93 -22.40 8.45
N ALA A 38 8.72 -21.98 8.82
CA ALA A 38 7.56 -21.96 7.95
C ALA A 38 6.92 -20.57 8.00
N PRO A 39 6.70 -19.89 6.86
CA PRO A 39 6.09 -18.58 6.86
C PRO A 39 4.61 -18.66 7.28
N PRO A 40 4.06 -17.61 7.92
CA PRO A 40 2.67 -17.58 8.36
C PRO A 40 1.67 -17.48 7.20
N PHE A 41 2.12 -17.08 6.01
CA PHE A 41 1.34 -17.05 4.78
C PHE A 41 2.22 -17.35 3.57
N ARG A 42 1.60 -17.77 2.47
CA ARG A 42 2.29 -18.12 1.22
C ARG A 42 2.30 -17.02 0.19
N ARG A 43 1.36 -16.07 0.30
CA ARG A 43 1.17 -15.03 -0.71
C ARG A 43 0.77 -13.72 -0.09
N ALA A 44 1.21 -12.63 -0.71
CA ALA A 44 0.85 -11.28 -0.33
C ALA A 44 0.37 -10.49 -1.54
N ILE A 45 -0.72 -9.73 -1.36
CA ILE A 45 -1.16 -8.73 -2.33
C ILE A 45 -0.95 -7.35 -1.72
N LEU A 46 -0.04 -6.57 -2.30
CA LEU A 46 0.38 -5.25 -1.82
C LEU A 46 -0.21 -4.17 -2.72
N GLN A 47 -1.41 -3.69 -2.37
CA GLN A 47 -2.16 -2.75 -3.18
C GLN A 47 -1.76 -1.31 -2.84
N SER A 48 -1.18 -0.60 -3.81
CA SER A 48 -0.80 0.81 -3.64
C SER A 48 0.08 1.03 -2.40
N LEU A 49 1.12 0.19 -2.21
CA LEU A 49 2.09 0.34 -1.13
C LEU A 49 2.76 1.73 -1.21
N PRO A 50 2.65 2.58 -0.17
CA PRO A 50 3.14 3.96 -0.21
C PRO A 50 4.66 4.03 0.03
N PHE A 51 5.47 3.56 -0.91
CA PHE A 51 6.95 3.58 -0.86
C PHE A 51 7.57 4.91 -0.40
N GLY A 52 6.99 6.06 -0.75
CA GLY A 52 7.48 7.38 -0.31
C GLY A 52 7.36 7.66 1.20
N PHE A 53 6.52 6.87 1.88
CA PHE A 53 6.28 6.89 3.32
C PHE A 53 7.01 5.80 4.09
N LEU A 54 7.79 4.95 3.42
CA LEU A 54 8.51 3.89 4.10
C LEU A 54 9.83 4.40 4.70
N GLY A 55 10.12 3.95 5.92
CA GLY A 55 11.41 4.10 6.57
C GLY A 55 11.77 5.51 7.04
N GLY A 56 12.86 5.61 7.80
CA GLY A 56 13.39 6.86 8.31
C GLY A 56 12.54 7.52 9.40
N HIS A 57 11.67 6.74 10.07
CA HIS A 57 10.78 7.23 11.11
C HIS A 57 11.39 7.19 12.52
N GLY A 58 12.57 6.59 12.71
CA GLY A 58 13.21 6.44 14.03
C GLY A 58 13.23 7.74 14.86
N PRO A 59 13.85 8.83 14.36
CA PRO A 59 13.90 10.11 15.07
C PRO A 59 12.51 10.71 15.36
N MET A 60 11.53 10.49 14.46
CA MET A 60 10.15 10.94 14.67
C MET A 60 9.52 10.18 15.83
N TYR A 61 9.63 8.84 15.84
CA TYR A 61 9.07 8.03 16.92
C TYR A 61 9.74 8.28 18.27
N ASP A 62 11.04 8.55 18.29
CA ASP A 62 11.72 8.93 19.54
C ASP A 62 11.14 10.25 20.09
N ALA A 63 10.97 11.28 19.23
CA ALA A 63 10.34 12.53 19.63
C ALA A 63 8.87 12.36 20.07
N MET A 64 8.11 11.49 19.38
CA MET A 64 6.73 11.18 19.75
C MET A 64 6.64 10.51 21.12
N ILE A 65 7.53 9.55 21.41
CA ILE A 65 7.57 8.84 22.70
C ILE A 65 7.96 9.80 23.83
N ASP A 66 8.97 10.63 23.60
CA ASP A 66 9.40 11.64 24.58
C ASP A 66 8.27 12.63 24.89
N ALA A 67 7.51 13.05 23.87
CA ALA A 67 6.38 13.97 24.04
C ALA A 67 5.12 13.31 24.66
N ALA A 68 4.86 12.04 24.35
CA ALA A 68 3.80 11.27 24.99
C ALA A 68 4.01 11.21 26.50
N GLY A 69 5.25 11.01 26.94
CA GLY A 69 5.59 10.79 28.34
C GLY A 69 5.16 9.41 28.83
N PRO A 70 5.31 9.13 30.14
CA PRO A 70 4.90 7.84 30.71
C PRO A 70 3.37 7.68 30.63
N ILE A 71 2.93 6.50 30.20
CA ILE A 71 1.53 6.07 30.22
C ILE A 71 1.44 4.81 31.08
N GLY A 72 0.62 4.85 32.13
CA GLY A 72 0.35 3.76 33.06
C GLY A 72 -0.80 2.87 32.59
N GLY A 73 -0.85 1.63 33.13
CA GLY A 73 -1.95 0.70 32.84
C GLY A 73 -3.29 1.12 33.46
N ASP A 74 -3.27 2.01 34.45
CA ASP A 74 -4.45 2.55 35.14
C ASP A 74 -4.83 3.96 34.64
N ASP A 75 -4.14 4.48 33.61
CA ASP A 75 -4.45 5.79 33.04
C ASP A 75 -5.84 5.77 32.38
N ASP A 76 -6.59 6.85 32.57
CA ASP A 76 -7.90 6.99 31.94
C ASP A 76 -7.79 7.35 30.45
N HIS A 77 -8.92 7.22 29.74
CA HIS A 77 -8.99 7.51 28.31
C HIS A 77 -8.63 8.96 27.97
N GLU A 78 -8.90 9.91 28.88
CA GLU A 78 -8.57 11.33 28.67
C GLU A 78 -7.06 11.56 28.72
N SER A 79 -6.37 10.94 29.68
CA SER A 79 -4.92 11.00 29.82
C SER A 79 -4.21 10.38 28.62
N ILE A 80 -4.73 9.25 28.11
CA ILE A 80 -4.22 8.60 26.91
C ILE A 80 -4.42 9.49 25.67
N ALA A 81 -5.61 10.07 25.50
CA ALA A 81 -5.90 10.97 24.38
C ALA A 81 -5.00 12.22 24.40
N ALA A 82 -4.75 12.79 25.59
CA ALA A 82 -3.84 13.92 25.74
C ALA A 82 -2.38 13.55 25.41
N ALA A 83 -1.95 12.33 25.70
CA ALA A 83 -0.63 11.82 25.31
C ALA A 83 -0.53 11.62 23.78
N GLU A 84 -1.58 11.08 23.16
CA GLU A 84 -1.68 10.93 21.70
C GLU A 84 -1.58 12.28 20.98
N GLU A 85 -2.25 13.32 21.50
CA GLU A 85 -2.19 14.68 20.93
C GLU A 85 -0.76 15.25 20.99
N ARG A 86 -0.09 15.15 22.14
CA ARG A 86 1.30 15.61 22.28
C ARG A 86 2.26 14.86 21.36
N ALA A 87 2.12 13.54 21.27
CA ALA A 87 2.91 12.73 20.36
C ALA A 87 2.68 13.13 18.89
N THR A 88 1.43 13.30 18.49
CA THR A 88 1.06 13.69 17.12
C THR A 88 1.63 15.06 16.76
N GLU A 89 1.57 16.06 17.66
CA GLU A 89 2.16 17.37 17.40
C GLU A 89 3.70 17.30 17.29
N ALA A 90 4.36 16.46 18.11
CA ALA A 90 5.81 16.26 18.05
C ALA A 90 6.28 15.64 16.72
N ALA A 91 5.41 14.92 16.00
CA ALA A 91 5.74 14.32 14.71
C ALA A 91 5.84 15.35 13.57
N ARG A 92 5.13 16.47 13.65
CA ARG A 92 4.94 17.41 12.53
C ARG A 92 6.22 17.96 11.87
N PRO A 93 7.32 18.24 12.61
CA PRO A 93 8.56 18.72 12.00
C PRO A 93 9.27 17.66 11.14
N PHE A 94 8.92 16.39 11.29
CA PHE A 94 9.57 15.29 10.61
C PHE A 94 8.96 15.02 9.23
N LYS A 95 9.75 14.39 8.35
CA LYS A 95 9.28 13.95 7.04
C LYS A 95 8.03 13.06 7.22
N ASN A 96 6.96 13.39 6.50
CA ASN A 96 5.67 12.71 6.53
C ASN A 96 4.90 12.78 7.86
N GLY A 97 5.41 13.48 8.89
CA GLY A 97 4.78 13.52 10.21
C GLY A 97 3.40 14.18 10.24
N GLU A 98 3.11 15.10 9.32
CA GLU A 98 1.76 15.67 9.19
C GLU A 98 0.76 14.73 8.48
N ALA A 99 1.25 13.73 7.75
CA ALA A 99 0.43 12.86 6.91
C ALA A 99 0.25 11.45 7.48
N MET A 100 1.31 10.85 8.03
CA MET A 100 1.32 9.51 8.61
C MET A 100 2.23 9.44 9.85
N PRO A 101 1.87 10.10 10.97
CA PRO A 101 2.68 10.09 12.18
C PRO A 101 2.68 8.73 12.89
N TRP A 102 1.64 7.91 12.71
CA TRP A 102 1.49 6.62 13.40
C TRP A 102 1.76 5.44 12.45
N GLY A 103 2.60 4.50 12.89
CA GLY A 103 3.01 3.34 12.10
C GLY A 103 3.87 2.35 12.89
N VAL A 104 4.50 1.41 12.19
CA VAL A 104 5.37 0.40 12.80
C VAL A 104 6.73 0.99 13.18
N ARG A 105 7.29 0.56 14.32
CA ARG A 105 8.61 0.99 14.79
C ARG A 105 9.66 -0.09 14.54
N TYR A 106 10.65 0.22 13.72
CA TYR A 106 11.87 -0.59 13.57
C TYR A 106 12.75 -0.47 14.82
N GLY A 107 13.56 -1.49 15.10
CA GLY A 107 14.43 -1.55 16.27
C GLY A 107 13.72 -1.99 17.56
N ALA A 108 12.42 -2.28 17.51
CA ALA A 108 11.63 -2.81 18.60
C ALA A 108 10.91 -4.08 18.15
N ALA A 109 10.92 -5.12 19.00
CA ALA A 109 10.26 -6.38 18.71
C ALA A 109 8.77 -6.17 18.31
N PRO A 110 8.26 -6.86 17.28
CA PRO A 110 8.92 -7.94 16.53
C PRO A 110 9.80 -7.46 15.36
N LEU A 111 9.90 -6.16 15.07
CA LEU A 111 10.72 -5.67 13.97
C LEU A 111 12.21 -5.60 14.34
N PRO A 112 13.09 -5.95 13.39
CA PRO A 112 14.52 -5.75 13.56
C PRO A 112 14.87 -4.27 13.46
N ASP A 113 16.15 -3.95 13.68
CA ASP A 113 16.73 -2.67 13.26
C ASP A 113 16.44 -2.40 11.78
N GLU A 114 16.16 -1.14 11.44
CA GLU A 114 15.76 -0.74 10.09
C GLU A 114 16.82 -1.09 9.03
N SER A 115 18.11 -1.07 9.40
CA SER A 115 19.22 -1.44 8.50
C SER A 115 19.17 -2.90 8.03
N LEU A 116 18.43 -3.76 8.74
CA LEU A 116 18.30 -5.17 8.42
C LEU A 116 17.08 -5.49 7.55
N SER A 117 16.24 -4.50 7.21
CA SER A 117 14.99 -4.69 6.48
C SER A 117 15.20 -5.36 5.12
N ASP A 118 16.23 -4.93 4.39
CA ASP A 118 16.54 -5.44 3.07
C ASP A 118 17.00 -6.91 3.10
N ASP A 119 17.85 -7.26 4.06
CA ASP A 119 18.27 -8.64 4.27
C ASP A 119 17.12 -9.54 4.70
N ALA A 120 16.24 -9.03 5.56
CA ALA A 120 15.07 -9.77 6.03
C ALA A 120 14.11 -10.07 4.86
N LEU A 121 13.80 -9.05 4.05
CA LEU A 121 12.97 -9.23 2.86
C LEU A 121 13.61 -10.18 1.85
N ALA A 122 14.93 -10.09 1.63
CA ALA A 122 15.63 -11.03 0.76
C ALA A 122 15.57 -12.47 1.28
N ALA A 123 15.65 -12.67 2.60
CA ALA A 123 15.59 -14.00 3.21
C ALA A 123 14.22 -14.66 3.05
N ILE A 124 13.12 -13.90 3.20
CA ILE A 124 11.76 -14.44 3.10
C ILE A 124 11.23 -14.52 1.66
N ALA A 125 11.85 -13.78 0.72
CA ALA A 125 11.37 -13.67 -0.66
C ALA A 125 11.07 -15.01 -1.36
N PRO A 126 11.91 -16.05 -1.25
CA PRO A 126 11.64 -17.35 -1.88
C PRO A 126 10.41 -18.08 -1.35
N ASP A 127 9.88 -17.70 -0.18
CA ASP A 127 8.78 -18.42 0.46
C ASP A 127 7.40 -17.79 0.22
N ILE A 128 7.36 -16.57 -0.34
CA ILE A 128 6.14 -15.76 -0.49
C ILE A 128 6.00 -15.25 -1.92
N ASP A 129 4.93 -15.64 -2.61
CA ASP A 129 4.56 -15.05 -3.90
C ASP A 129 3.92 -13.66 -3.68
N ILE A 130 4.28 -12.66 -4.47
CA ILE A 130 3.68 -11.32 -4.35
C ILE A 130 2.92 -10.89 -5.62
N LEU A 131 1.79 -10.22 -5.41
CA LEU A 131 1.10 -9.40 -6.40
C LEU A 131 1.13 -7.96 -5.88
N LEU A 132 1.77 -7.05 -6.60
CA LEU A 132 1.84 -5.65 -6.16
C LEU A 132 1.66 -4.68 -7.31
N GLY A 133 1.18 -3.49 -7.00
CA GLY A 133 0.92 -2.51 -8.04
C GLY A 133 0.44 -1.20 -7.50
N HIS A 134 0.05 -0.34 -8.43
CA HIS A 134 -0.44 1.00 -8.16
C HIS A 134 -1.38 1.46 -9.27
N THR A 135 -2.02 2.60 -9.07
CA THR A 135 -2.81 3.30 -10.07
C THR A 135 -1.97 4.44 -10.69
N PRO A 136 -2.26 4.88 -11.93
CA PRO A 136 -1.52 5.98 -12.56
C PRO A 136 -1.83 7.37 -11.96
N ARG A 137 -2.90 7.51 -11.17
CA ARG A 137 -3.35 8.79 -10.60
C ARG A 137 -3.63 8.69 -9.09
N GLU A 138 -2.88 7.88 -8.35
CA GLU A 138 -3.01 7.69 -6.88
C GLU A 138 -3.26 9.02 -6.14
N ALA A 139 -2.44 10.02 -6.45
CA ALA A 139 -2.49 11.35 -5.85
C ALA A 139 -3.84 12.07 -6.03
N ALA A 140 -4.66 11.73 -7.03
CA ALA A 140 -5.93 12.39 -7.31
C ALA A 140 -6.89 12.35 -6.10
N LEU A 141 -6.87 11.29 -5.28
CA LEU A 141 -7.71 11.21 -4.09
C LEU A 141 -7.42 12.36 -3.10
N PHE A 142 -6.14 12.71 -2.95
CA PHE A 142 -5.69 13.65 -1.92
C PHE A 142 -5.62 15.10 -2.43
N PHE A 143 -5.34 15.29 -3.72
CA PHE A 143 -5.05 16.61 -4.27
C PHE A 143 -6.19 17.22 -5.06
N ASN A 144 -7.22 16.48 -5.46
CA ASN A 144 -8.23 17.02 -6.37
C ASN A 144 -9.05 18.16 -5.76
N ASP A 145 -9.31 18.12 -4.45
CA ASP A 145 -10.02 19.15 -3.70
C ASP A 145 -9.08 20.12 -2.94
N ALA A 146 -7.77 19.97 -3.08
CA ALA A 146 -6.80 20.88 -2.47
C ALA A 146 -6.92 22.31 -3.05
N LYS A 147 -6.82 23.32 -2.19
CA LYS A 147 -6.92 24.74 -2.58
C LYS A 147 -5.86 25.12 -3.62
N GLU A 148 -4.70 24.48 -3.54
CA GLU A 148 -3.55 24.61 -4.44
C GLU A 148 -3.89 24.07 -5.84
N ALA A 149 -4.60 22.94 -5.92
CA ALA A 149 -5.10 22.39 -7.17
C ALA A 149 -6.13 23.33 -7.83
N ALA A 150 -7.01 23.93 -7.03
CA ALA A 150 -7.97 24.94 -7.52
C ALA A 150 -7.27 26.19 -8.07
N ARG A 151 -6.10 26.58 -7.54
CA ARG A 151 -5.28 27.69 -8.06
C ARG A 151 -4.60 27.32 -9.38
N LEU A 152 -4.01 26.13 -9.46
CA LEU A 152 -3.34 25.62 -10.67
C LEU A 152 -4.32 25.44 -11.84
N LYS A 153 -5.53 24.94 -11.59
CA LYS A 153 -6.59 24.76 -12.60
C LYS A 153 -7.10 26.10 -13.18
N LYS A 154 -6.90 27.23 -12.50
CA LYS A 154 -7.30 28.58 -12.95
C LYS A 154 -6.33 29.22 -13.95
N VAL A 155 -5.15 28.65 -14.17
CA VAL A 155 -4.17 29.17 -15.14
C VAL A 155 -4.65 28.85 -16.57
N PRO A 156 -4.98 29.85 -17.42
CA PRO A 156 -5.51 29.60 -18.76
C PRO A 156 -4.56 28.77 -19.63
N ALA A 157 -5.11 27.88 -20.46
CA ALA A 157 -4.43 27.02 -21.44
C ALA A 157 -3.42 25.98 -20.92
N VAL A 158 -2.72 26.22 -19.80
CA VAL A 158 -1.67 25.32 -19.27
C VAL A 158 -1.97 24.71 -17.91
N GLY A 159 -2.96 25.24 -17.17
CA GLY A 159 -3.28 24.82 -15.80
C GLY A 159 -3.59 23.33 -15.65
N GLY A 160 -4.37 22.76 -16.57
CA GLY A 160 -4.67 21.32 -16.57
C GLY A 160 -3.44 20.44 -16.79
N GLN A 161 -2.53 20.84 -17.69
CA GLN A 161 -1.30 20.08 -17.93
C GLN A 161 -0.34 20.14 -16.74
N LEU A 162 -0.24 21.31 -16.10
CA LEU A 162 0.59 21.50 -14.91
C LEU A 162 0.06 20.70 -13.72
N TYR A 163 -1.26 20.69 -13.52
CA TYR A 163 -1.93 19.87 -12.52
C TYR A 163 -1.65 18.37 -12.73
N GLU A 164 -1.86 17.86 -13.95
CA GLU A 164 -1.60 16.46 -14.26
C GLU A 164 -0.12 16.09 -14.11
N ARG A 165 0.80 17.01 -14.40
CA ARG A 165 2.24 16.79 -14.16
C ARG A 165 2.56 16.73 -12.67
N ALA A 166 1.97 17.61 -11.86
CA ALA A 166 2.13 17.57 -10.40
C ALA A 166 1.58 16.27 -9.81
N MET A 167 0.38 15.84 -10.21
CA MET A 167 -0.18 14.57 -9.76
C MET A 167 0.68 13.36 -10.12
N ARG A 168 1.19 13.30 -11.36
CA ARG A 168 2.11 12.23 -11.78
C ARG A 168 3.39 12.23 -10.97
N PHE A 169 3.91 13.41 -10.64
CA PHE A 169 5.08 13.54 -9.79
C PHE A 169 4.82 12.97 -8.39
N PHE A 170 3.74 13.40 -7.72
CA PHE A 170 3.38 12.88 -6.40
C PHE A 170 3.06 11.38 -6.42
N THR A 171 2.31 10.91 -7.42
CA THR A 171 2.02 9.49 -7.61
C THR A 171 3.30 8.68 -7.75
N LYS A 172 4.24 9.14 -8.58
CA LYS A 172 5.53 8.46 -8.77
C LYS A 172 6.40 8.49 -7.52
N ALA A 173 6.47 9.63 -6.82
CA ALA A 173 7.25 9.79 -5.61
C ALA A 173 6.75 8.87 -4.48
N THR A 174 5.43 8.71 -4.36
CA THR A 174 4.81 7.92 -3.30
C THR A 174 4.67 6.44 -3.66
N TYR A 175 4.23 6.09 -4.87
CA TYR A 175 3.82 4.72 -5.22
C TYR A 175 4.63 4.08 -6.35
N GLY A 176 5.49 4.87 -7.01
CA GLY A 176 6.29 4.42 -8.17
C GLY A 176 7.37 3.39 -7.84
N GLY A 177 7.59 3.07 -6.56
CA GLY A 177 8.57 2.07 -6.12
C GLY A 177 8.20 0.62 -6.46
N SER A 178 6.92 0.33 -6.75
CA SER A 178 6.41 -1.04 -6.91
C SER A 178 7.14 -1.88 -7.96
N ALA A 179 7.42 -1.32 -9.13
CA ALA A 179 8.13 -2.05 -10.19
C ALA A 179 9.59 -2.36 -9.81
N LYS A 180 10.27 -1.44 -9.09
CA LYS A 180 11.64 -1.66 -8.60
C LYS A 180 11.64 -2.71 -7.49
N PHE A 181 10.67 -2.65 -6.57
CA PHE A 181 10.52 -3.62 -5.50
C PHE A 181 10.26 -5.03 -6.05
N ALA A 182 9.37 -5.17 -7.03
CA ALA A 182 9.08 -6.46 -7.66
C ALA A 182 10.33 -7.11 -8.28
N LYS A 183 11.18 -6.31 -8.95
CA LYS A 183 12.46 -6.80 -9.49
C LYS A 183 13.43 -7.23 -8.39
N LYS A 184 13.51 -6.47 -7.30
CA LYS A 184 14.33 -6.84 -6.13
C LYS A 184 13.85 -8.14 -5.50
N TRP A 185 12.53 -8.32 -5.42
CA TRP A 185 11.90 -9.53 -4.90
C TRP A 185 12.28 -10.78 -5.73
N VAL A 186 12.16 -10.68 -7.05
CA VAL A 186 12.56 -11.76 -7.97
C VAL A 186 14.06 -12.04 -7.92
N ALA A 187 14.88 -10.99 -7.85
CA ALA A 187 16.33 -11.13 -7.71
C ALA A 187 16.75 -11.84 -6.41
N ALA A 188 15.93 -11.76 -5.36
CA ALA A 188 16.11 -12.49 -4.11
C ALA A 188 15.54 -13.93 -4.13
N GLY A 189 15.03 -14.39 -5.28
CA GLY A 189 14.49 -15.73 -5.47
C GLY A 189 12.98 -15.87 -5.26
N GLY A 190 12.26 -14.76 -5.07
CA GLY A 190 10.80 -14.76 -4.96
C GLY A 190 10.08 -14.75 -6.31
N SER A 191 8.75 -14.89 -6.27
CA SER A 191 7.87 -14.74 -7.43
C SER A 191 7.06 -13.45 -7.31
N ALA A 192 6.97 -12.67 -8.40
CA ALA A 192 6.21 -11.42 -8.40
C ALA A 192 5.38 -11.23 -9.67
N LEU A 193 4.13 -10.81 -9.47
CA LEU A 193 3.30 -10.17 -10.49
C LEU A 193 3.21 -8.68 -10.17
N HIS A 194 3.44 -7.83 -11.18
CA HIS A 194 3.27 -6.39 -11.06
C HIS A 194 2.02 -5.95 -11.80
N TYR A 195 1.19 -5.10 -11.19
CA TYR A 195 0.00 -4.56 -11.85
C TYR A 195 0.00 -3.03 -11.95
N THR A 196 -0.72 -2.53 -12.95
CA THR A 196 -1.18 -1.14 -13.04
C THR A 196 -2.68 -1.12 -13.30
N LEU A 197 -3.42 -0.47 -12.41
CA LEU A 197 -4.87 -0.37 -12.48
C LEU A 197 -5.28 0.99 -13.03
N ASP A 198 -5.87 1.02 -14.22
CA ASP A 198 -6.35 2.23 -14.86
C ASP A 198 -7.88 2.20 -15.02
N TRP A 199 -8.60 2.64 -13.98
CA TRP A 199 -10.03 2.41 -13.83
C TRP A 199 -10.80 3.64 -13.35
N GLY A 200 -12.03 3.79 -13.82
CA GLY A 200 -12.95 4.89 -13.50
C GLY A 200 -13.56 5.52 -14.75
N ALA A 201 -14.59 6.37 -14.58
CA ALA A 201 -15.18 7.08 -15.71
C ALA A 201 -14.18 8.10 -16.30
N ARG A 202 -14.17 8.25 -17.63
CA ARG A 202 -13.20 9.09 -18.34
C ARG A 202 -13.16 10.53 -17.83
N ASP A 203 -14.34 11.10 -17.56
CA ASP A 203 -14.49 12.50 -17.15
C ASP A 203 -14.53 12.67 -15.62
N ASN A 204 -14.40 11.58 -14.86
CA ASN A 204 -14.33 11.64 -13.40
C ASN A 204 -12.93 12.14 -12.98
N PRO A 205 -12.82 13.24 -12.23
CA PRO A 205 -11.53 13.76 -11.79
C PRO A 205 -10.78 12.79 -10.87
N TYR A 206 -11.48 11.88 -10.19
CA TYR A 206 -10.96 10.80 -9.36
C TYR A 206 -10.69 9.50 -10.14
N ARG A 207 -10.74 9.50 -11.47
CA ARG A 207 -10.35 8.34 -12.27
C ARG A 207 -8.95 7.87 -11.89
N SER A 208 -8.83 6.58 -11.61
CA SER A 208 -7.59 5.92 -11.22
C SER A 208 -6.93 6.55 -9.98
N ALA A 209 -7.74 7.12 -9.08
CA ALA A 209 -7.29 7.61 -7.79
C ALA A 209 -6.92 6.46 -6.84
N HIS A 210 -6.26 6.80 -5.73
CA HIS A 210 -5.97 5.86 -4.66
C HIS A 210 -7.24 5.15 -4.19
N THR A 211 -7.16 3.85 -3.87
CA THR A 211 -8.27 2.97 -3.44
C THR A 211 -9.33 2.61 -4.50
N CYS A 212 -9.16 3.00 -5.77
CA CYS A 212 -10.16 2.69 -6.81
C CYS A 212 -10.31 1.18 -7.12
N ASP A 213 -9.40 0.35 -6.59
CA ASP A 213 -9.46 -1.10 -6.52
C ASP A 213 -10.49 -1.64 -5.51
N LEU A 214 -10.80 -0.90 -4.43
CA LEU A 214 -11.69 -1.39 -3.38
C LEU A 214 -13.14 -1.62 -3.86
N PRO A 215 -13.76 -0.72 -4.64
CA PRO A 215 -15.07 -0.99 -5.25
C PRO A 215 -15.06 -2.10 -6.28
N LEU A 216 -13.88 -2.59 -6.69
CA LEU A 216 -13.76 -3.74 -7.58
C LEU A 216 -13.65 -5.07 -6.82
N LEU A 217 -13.26 -5.01 -5.55
CA LEU A 217 -12.98 -6.19 -4.73
C LEU A 217 -14.02 -6.43 -3.63
N LEU A 218 -14.51 -5.37 -2.97
CA LEU A 218 -15.25 -5.42 -1.71
C LEU A 218 -16.58 -4.66 -1.78
N GLY A 219 -17.49 -4.94 -0.85
CA GLY A 219 -18.80 -4.27 -0.75
C GLY A 219 -19.75 -4.56 -1.91
N ASP A 220 -20.83 -3.80 -2.00
CA ASP A 220 -21.88 -3.93 -3.02
C ASP A 220 -22.37 -2.55 -3.51
N ALA A 221 -23.47 -2.52 -4.27
CA ALA A 221 -24.01 -1.28 -4.83
C ALA A 221 -24.38 -0.27 -3.74
N GLU A 222 -24.87 -0.76 -2.60
CA GLU A 222 -25.27 0.05 -1.47
C GLU A 222 -24.05 0.68 -0.80
N THR A 223 -23.04 -0.15 -0.53
CA THR A 223 -21.78 0.23 0.12
C THR A 223 -21.10 1.39 -0.59
N TRP A 224 -21.20 1.41 -1.92
CA TRP A 224 -20.45 2.31 -2.77
C TRP A 224 -21.30 3.39 -3.46
N ARG A 225 -22.60 3.46 -3.16
CA ARG A 225 -23.57 4.31 -3.86
C ARG A 225 -23.11 5.77 -3.99
N ASP A 226 -22.60 6.33 -2.91
CA ASP A 226 -22.26 7.76 -2.80
C ASP A 226 -20.76 8.02 -2.98
N SER A 227 -20.02 7.06 -3.54
CA SER A 227 -18.57 7.19 -3.69
C SER A 227 -18.18 8.05 -4.89
N VAL A 228 -17.37 9.08 -4.64
CA VAL A 228 -16.75 9.93 -5.68
C VAL A 228 -15.93 9.14 -6.71
N LEU A 229 -15.42 7.96 -6.34
CA LEU A 229 -14.64 7.08 -7.22
C LEU A 229 -15.49 6.46 -8.34
N LEU A 230 -16.80 6.40 -8.15
CA LEU A 230 -17.75 5.75 -9.04
C LEU A 230 -18.61 6.73 -9.84
N GLU A 231 -18.50 8.03 -9.56
CA GLU A 231 -19.20 9.06 -10.33
C GLU A 231 -18.95 8.87 -11.83
N GLY A 232 -20.04 8.86 -12.60
CA GLY A 232 -20.01 8.63 -14.04
C GLY A 232 -19.92 7.16 -14.47
N LYS A 233 -19.96 6.18 -13.55
CA LYS A 233 -20.10 4.74 -13.87
C LYS A 233 -21.43 4.18 -13.37
N SER A 234 -22.09 3.36 -14.20
CA SER A 234 -23.24 2.58 -13.75
C SER A 234 -22.79 1.41 -12.89
N TRP A 235 -23.60 0.98 -11.92
CA TRP A 235 -23.28 -0.22 -11.14
C TRP A 235 -23.19 -1.48 -12.01
N LEU A 236 -23.91 -1.55 -13.12
CA LEU A 236 -23.81 -2.67 -14.06
C LEU A 236 -22.41 -2.79 -14.66
N ASP A 237 -21.81 -1.66 -15.07
CA ASP A 237 -20.44 -1.63 -15.59
C ASP A 237 -19.43 -1.99 -14.51
N VAL A 238 -19.63 -1.47 -13.29
CA VAL A 238 -18.79 -1.78 -12.13
C VAL A 238 -18.87 -3.27 -11.81
N ALA A 239 -20.06 -3.88 -11.82
CA ALA A 239 -20.25 -5.30 -11.55
C ALA A 239 -19.54 -6.20 -12.58
N LYS A 240 -19.46 -5.77 -13.85
CA LYS A 240 -18.67 -6.46 -14.88
C LYS A 240 -17.17 -6.42 -14.54
N ASP A 241 -16.64 -5.23 -14.28
CA ASP A 241 -15.22 -5.03 -13.95
C ASP A 241 -14.83 -5.75 -12.65
N ARG A 242 -15.72 -5.72 -11.64
CA ARG A 242 -15.62 -6.46 -10.37
C ARG A 242 -15.38 -7.93 -10.59
N ARG A 243 -16.20 -8.58 -11.41
CA ARG A 243 -16.08 -10.04 -11.68
C ARG A 243 -14.71 -10.37 -12.27
N ALA A 244 -14.20 -9.54 -13.19
CA ALA A 244 -12.90 -9.74 -13.80
C ALA A 244 -11.76 -9.60 -12.77
N MET A 245 -11.75 -8.51 -11.98
CA MET A 245 -10.71 -8.27 -10.98
C MET A 245 -10.74 -9.30 -9.84
N GLN A 246 -11.92 -9.66 -9.36
CA GLN A 246 -12.08 -10.71 -8.33
C GLN A 246 -11.58 -12.07 -8.82
N ALA A 247 -11.77 -12.41 -10.09
CA ALA A 247 -11.24 -13.65 -10.67
C ALA A 247 -9.70 -13.65 -10.67
N ILE A 248 -9.07 -12.53 -11.04
CA ILE A 248 -7.61 -12.36 -11.02
C ILE A 248 -7.07 -12.47 -9.58
N TRP A 249 -7.64 -11.73 -8.63
CA TRP A 249 -7.25 -11.78 -7.21
C TRP A 249 -7.42 -13.19 -6.64
N THR A 250 -8.55 -13.85 -6.94
CA THR A 250 -8.82 -15.21 -6.46
C THR A 250 -7.85 -16.23 -7.04
N GLN A 251 -7.52 -16.14 -8.32
CA GLN A 251 -6.58 -17.07 -8.95
C GLN A 251 -5.16 -16.89 -8.39
N PHE A 252 -4.72 -15.64 -8.20
CA PHE A 252 -3.46 -15.36 -7.52
C PHE A 252 -3.46 -15.90 -6.08
N ALA A 253 -4.50 -15.61 -5.30
CA ALA A 253 -4.60 -16.09 -3.92
C ALA A 253 -4.55 -17.62 -3.80
N LYS A 254 -5.06 -18.35 -4.80
CA LYS A 254 -5.02 -19.82 -4.84
C LYS A 254 -3.69 -20.39 -5.34
N THR A 255 -3.02 -19.72 -6.27
CA THR A 255 -1.95 -20.37 -7.07
C THR A 255 -0.64 -19.61 -7.14
N GLY A 256 -0.60 -18.31 -6.79
CA GLY A 256 0.57 -17.45 -6.98
C GLY A 256 0.75 -16.98 -8.43
N ALA A 257 -0.15 -17.39 -9.33
CA ALA A 257 -0.13 -17.04 -10.74
C ALA A 257 -1.54 -16.69 -11.23
N VAL A 258 -1.62 -16.10 -12.43
CA VAL A 258 -2.88 -15.81 -13.10
C VAL A 258 -2.77 -16.27 -14.54
N ALA A 259 -3.78 -17.01 -15.01
CA ALA A 259 -3.80 -17.50 -16.38
C ALA A 259 -4.06 -16.33 -17.33
N GLU A 260 -3.38 -16.37 -18.47
CA GLU A 260 -3.50 -15.34 -19.51
C GLU A 260 -4.96 -15.16 -20.01
N SER A 261 -5.75 -16.25 -20.05
CA SER A 261 -7.18 -16.17 -20.38
C SER A 261 -8.00 -15.38 -19.37
N VAL A 262 -7.61 -15.37 -18.09
CA VAL A 262 -8.27 -14.61 -17.03
C VAL A 262 -7.82 -13.14 -17.07
N LEU A 263 -6.53 -12.88 -17.30
CA LEU A 263 -6.01 -11.52 -17.46
C LEU A 263 -6.70 -10.75 -18.59
N ARG A 264 -6.96 -11.42 -19.72
CA ARG A 264 -7.66 -10.84 -20.87
C ARG A 264 -9.11 -10.41 -20.60
N THR A 265 -9.66 -10.72 -19.44
CA THR A 265 -11.03 -10.28 -19.06
C THR A 265 -11.07 -8.89 -18.44
N ALA A 266 -9.92 -8.29 -18.09
CA ALA A 266 -9.82 -6.99 -17.43
C ALA A 266 -8.93 -6.02 -18.25
N ASP A 267 -9.52 -5.32 -19.21
CA ASP A 267 -8.82 -4.32 -20.04
C ASP A 267 -8.32 -3.09 -19.23
N PHE A 268 -8.95 -2.80 -18.10
CA PHE A 268 -8.58 -1.76 -17.14
C PHE A 268 -7.42 -2.14 -16.21
N LEU A 269 -6.93 -3.39 -16.25
CA LEU A 269 -5.90 -3.89 -15.35
C LEU A 269 -4.78 -4.58 -16.14
N LYS A 270 -3.62 -3.94 -16.19
CA LYS A 270 -2.41 -4.58 -16.73
C LYS A 270 -1.72 -5.36 -15.62
N VAL A 271 -1.46 -6.65 -15.84
CA VAL A 271 -0.66 -7.49 -14.94
C VAL A 271 0.47 -8.13 -15.72
N ASP A 272 1.70 -7.93 -15.28
CA ASP A 272 2.91 -8.49 -15.89
C ASP A 272 3.60 -9.43 -14.90
N LYS A 273 4.04 -10.60 -15.37
CA LYS A 273 4.98 -11.42 -14.60
C LYS A 273 6.35 -10.75 -14.62
N VAL A 274 6.94 -10.54 -13.45
CA VAL A 274 8.29 -9.97 -13.34
C VAL A 274 9.31 -11.08 -13.51
N GLY A 275 10.29 -10.86 -14.38
CA GLY A 275 11.41 -11.76 -14.65
C GLY A 275 12.73 -11.25 -14.09
#